data_AF-A0A7X9B893-F1
#
_entry.id   AF-A0A7X9B893-F1
#
_cell.length_a   1.000
_cell.length_b   1.000
_cell.length_c   1.000
_cell.angle_alpha   90.00
_cell.angle_beta   90.00
_cell.angle_gamma   90.00
#
_symmetry.space_group_name_H-M   'P 1'
#
loop_
_entity.id
_entity.type
_entity.pdbx_description
1 polymer ?
#
loop_
_entity_poly.entity_id
_entity_poly.type
_entity_poly.pdbx_seq_one_letter_code
_entity_poly.pdbx_strand_id
1 'polypeptide(L)'
;MKNKNRSNTPRHKRLNRVSRLQAAKHWIPKYEGKNIVKGYSKHFGVDKLCAARELELIGYKIDTEYINNLKASIIERQKFAKRKNKVKEEKRLLEKYLEDECDYYITEYLDIELEEDCWDDEIPF
;
A
#
# COMPACT_ATOMS: atom_id res chain seq x y z
N MET A 1 -36.07 10.55 -5.55
CA MET A 1 -35.11 10.55 -4.41
C MET A 1 -33.93 9.66 -4.79
N LYS A 2 -32.70 10.19 -4.86
CA LYS A 2 -31.52 9.42 -5.29
C LYS A 2 -31.20 8.35 -4.24
N ASN A 3 -31.29 7.07 -4.61
CA ASN A 3 -31.01 5.95 -3.73
C ASN A 3 -29.50 5.95 -3.42
N LYS A 4 -29.11 6.23 -2.17
CA LYS A 4 -27.70 6.26 -1.77
C LYS A 4 -27.18 4.82 -1.81
N ASN A 5 -26.36 4.50 -2.81
CA ASN A 5 -25.63 3.25 -2.95
C ASN A 5 -25.06 2.84 -1.58
N ARG A 6 -25.64 1.79 -0.97
CA ARG A 6 -25.17 1.29 0.31
C ARG A 6 -23.80 0.65 0.06
N SER A 7 -22.73 1.23 0.61
CA SER A 7 -21.40 0.62 0.46
C SER A 7 -21.43 -0.83 0.95
N ASN A 8 -20.76 -1.74 0.24
CA ASN A 8 -20.66 -3.15 0.63
C ASN A 8 -19.91 -3.35 1.97
N THR A 9 -19.29 -2.29 2.51
CA THR A 9 -18.63 -2.32 3.82
C THR A 9 -19.64 -2.44 4.97
N PRO A 10 -19.50 -3.45 5.85
CA PRO A 10 -20.36 -3.62 7.01
C PRO A 10 -20.47 -2.36 7.86
N ARG A 11 -21.67 -2.07 8.38
CA ARG A 11 -21.95 -0.83 9.14
C ARG A 11 -20.99 -0.62 10.32
N HIS A 12 -20.69 -1.68 11.07
CA HIS A 12 -19.83 -1.62 12.25
C HIS A 12 -18.38 -1.18 11.94
N LYS A 13 -17.90 -1.37 10.70
CA LYS A 13 -16.58 -0.89 10.25
C LYS A 13 -16.56 0.57 9.83
N ARG A 14 -17.72 1.20 9.69
CA ARG A 14 -17.88 2.61 9.26
C ARG A 14 -18.27 3.54 10.41
N LEU A 15 -18.26 3.02 11.64
CA LEU A 15 -18.59 3.79 12.83
C LEU A 15 -17.47 4.78 13.15
N ASN A 16 -17.85 5.99 13.55
CA ASN A 16 -16.93 6.95 14.16
C ASN A 16 -16.49 6.48 15.56
N ARG A 17 -15.46 7.12 16.13
CA ARG A 17 -14.88 6.73 17.42
C ARG A 17 -15.90 6.69 18.56
N VAL A 18 -16.77 7.69 18.67
CA VAL A 18 -17.77 7.76 19.75
C VAL A 18 -18.76 6.59 19.64
N SER A 19 -19.29 6.35 18.44
CA SER A 19 -20.19 5.22 18.18
C SER A 19 -19.52 3.87 18.38
N ARG A 20 -18.21 3.74 18.07
CA ARG A 20 -17.45 2.53 18.38
C ARG A 20 -17.34 2.29 19.88
N LEU A 21 -17.01 3.30 20.67
CA LEU A 21 -16.91 3.16 22.14
C LEU A 21 -18.26 2.75 22.76
N GLN A 22 -19.38 3.26 22.26
CA GLN A 22 -20.71 2.84 22.69
C GLN A 22 -21.01 1.40 22.27
N ALA A 23 -20.79 1.05 20.99
CA ALA A 23 -21.03 -0.30 20.48
C ALA A 23 -20.13 -1.36 21.15
N ALA A 24 -18.89 -0.98 21.49
CA ALA A 24 -17.92 -1.84 22.14
C ALA A 24 -18.43 -2.38 23.48
N LYS A 25 -19.14 -1.57 24.27
CA LYS A 25 -19.73 -2.02 25.55
C LYS A 25 -20.65 -3.22 25.39
N HIS A 26 -21.36 -3.33 24.26
CA HIS A 26 -22.23 -4.47 23.95
C HIS A 26 -21.52 -5.60 23.19
N TRP A 27 -20.45 -5.28 22.46
CA TRP A 27 -19.69 -6.24 21.67
C TRP A 27 -18.72 -7.05 22.54
N ILE A 28 -18.05 -6.39 23.49
CA ILE A 28 -17.01 -7.01 24.32
C ILE A 28 -17.52 -8.22 25.12
N PRO A 29 -18.70 -8.18 25.79
CA PRO A 29 -19.22 -9.34 26.51
C PRO A 29 -19.52 -10.55 25.62
N LYS A 30 -19.71 -10.34 24.31
CA LYS A 30 -19.98 -11.38 23.32
C LYS A 30 -18.72 -11.88 22.63
N TYR A 31 -17.56 -11.32 22.97
CA TYR A 31 -16.31 -11.66 22.32
C TYR A 31 -15.62 -12.82 23.04
N GLU A 32 -15.55 -13.97 22.37
CA GLU A 32 -14.98 -15.22 22.91
C GLU A 32 -13.52 -15.45 22.50
N GLY A 33 -12.91 -14.53 21.76
CA GLY A 33 -11.55 -14.71 21.25
C GLY A 33 -10.47 -14.42 22.28
N LYS A 34 -9.30 -15.07 22.15
CA LYS A 34 -8.16 -14.90 23.06
C LYS A 34 -7.56 -13.49 23.07
N ASN A 35 -7.55 -12.79 21.94
CA ASN A 35 -6.92 -11.47 21.81
C ASN A 35 -7.94 -10.39 21.48
N ILE A 36 -8.42 -9.71 22.51
CA ILE A 36 -9.44 -8.65 22.41
C ILE A 36 -9.02 -7.50 21.50
N VAL A 37 -7.74 -7.10 21.49
CA VAL A 37 -7.23 -6.04 20.61
C VAL A 37 -7.36 -6.44 19.14
N LYS A 38 -6.98 -7.68 18.81
CA LYS A 38 -7.10 -8.25 17.46
C LYS A 38 -8.56 -8.39 17.05
N GLY A 39 -9.42 -8.86 17.96
CA GLY A 39 -10.86 -8.96 17.74
C GLY A 39 -11.49 -7.61 17.45
N TYR A 40 -11.19 -6.63 18.31
CA TYR A 40 -11.71 -5.27 18.21
C TYR A 40 -11.29 -4.59 16.91
N SER A 41 -10.00 -4.66 16.58
CA SER A 41 -9.44 -4.15 15.33
C SER A 41 -10.15 -4.72 14.11
N LYS A 42 -10.39 -6.05 14.08
CA LYS A 42 -11.10 -6.70 12.97
C LYS A 42 -12.58 -6.35 12.91
N HIS A 43 -13.25 -6.29 14.06
CA HIS A 43 -14.67 -5.99 14.13
C HIS A 43 -14.90 -4.54 13.69
N PHE A 44 -14.25 -3.57 14.29
CA PHE A 44 -14.50 -2.16 13.98
C PHE A 44 -13.66 -1.59 12.82
N GLY A 45 -12.76 -2.37 12.23
CA GLY A 45 -11.94 -1.94 11.10
C GLY A 45 -10.91 -0.87 11.46
N VAL A 46 -10.38 -0.91 12.68
CA VAL A 46 -9.37 0.05 13.18
C VAL A 46 -8.01 -0.60 13.32
N ASP A 47 -6.94 0.19 13.35
CA ASP A 47 -5.60 -0.31 13.65
C ASP A 47 -5.49 -0.87 15.06
N LYS A 48 -4.57 -1.82 15.27
CA LYS A 48 -4.37 -2.46 16.57
C LYS A 48 -3.98 -1.48 17.68
N LEU A 49 -3.22 -0.43 17.37
CA LEU A 49 -2.89 0.63 18.35
C LEU A 49 -4.12 1.47 18.71
N CYS A 50 -5.00 1.72 17.75
CA CYS A 50 -6.24 2.45 17.98
C CYS A 50 -7.21 1.60 18.82
N ALA A 51 -7.34 0.32 18.48
CA ALA A 51 -8.09 -0.66 19.28
C ALA A 51 -7.57 -0.74 20.72
N ALA A 52 -6.25 -0.79 20.92
CA ALA A 52 -5.67 -0.84 22.26
C ALA A 52 -6.06 0.41 23.08
N ARG A 53 -5.86 1.61 22.54
CA ARG A 53 -6.25 2.85 23.23
C ARG A 53 -7.75 2.95 23.52
N GLU A 54 -8.60 2.55 22.57
CA GLU A 54 -10.05 2.58 22.76
C GLU A 54 -10.50 1.58 23.83
N LEU A 55 -9.86 0.42 23.93
CA LEU A 55 -10.10 -0.57 24.98
C LEU A 55 -9.62 -0.07 26.36
N GLU A 56 -8.47 0.62 26.44
CA GLU A 56 -8.01 1.27 27.68
C GLU A 56 -9.03 2.30 28.18
N LEU A 57 -9.61 3.10 27.27
CA LEU A 57 -10.65 4.07 27.61
C LEU A 57 -11.96 3.43 28.10
N ILE A 58 -12.24 2.19 27.70
CA ILE A 58 -13.38 1.41 28.20
C ILE A 58 -13.08 0.81 29.59
N GLY A 59 -11.81 0.77 30.00
CA GLY A 59 -11.36 0.27 31.30
C GLY A 59 -10.56 -1.04 31.23
N TYR A 60 -10.19 -1.51 30.04
CA TYR A 60 -9.35 -2.70 29.89
C TYR A 60 -7.88 -2.35 30.10
N LYS A 61 -7.23 -3.03 31.04
CA LYS A 61 -5.77 -2.96 31.19
C LYS A 61 -5.12 -3.77 30.08
N ILE A 62 -4.43 -3.09 29.17
CA ILE A 62 -3.62 -3.73 28.15
C ILE A 62 -2.17 -3.67 28.58
N ASP A 63 -1.48 -4.76 28.36
CA ASP A 63 -0.06 -4.85 28.66
C ASP A 63 0.75 -3.84 27.82
N THR A 64 1.62 -3.11 28.50
CA THR A 64 2.44 -2.06 27.90
C THR A 64 3.51 -2.63 26.97
N GLU A 65 4.04 -3.81 27.28
CA GLU A 65 5.01 -4.51 26.43
C GLU A 65 4.35 -4.90 25.10
N TYR A 66 3.13 -5.44 25.15
CA TYR A 66 2.32 -5.71 23.97
C TYR A 66 2.12 -4.46 23.08
N ILE A 67 1.82 -3.30 23.67
CA ILE A 67 1.65 -2.04 22.93
C ILE A 67 2.98 -1.63 22.26
N ASN A 68 4.10 -1.77 22.97
CA ASN A 68 5.42 -1.44 22.42
C ASN A 68 5.80 -2.36 21.26
N ASN A 69 5.53 -3.66 21.38
CA ASN A 69 5.71 -4.63 20.30
C ASN A 69 4.84 -4.29 19.07
N LEU A 70 3.60 -3.83 19.29
CA LEU A 70 2.75 -3.35 18.19
C LEU A 70 3.33 -2.11 17.49
N LYS A 71 3.84 -1.14 18.25
CA LYS A 71 4.49 0.06 17.69
C LYS A 71 5.72 -0.32 16.86
N ALA A 72 6.60 -1.15 17.40
CA ALA A 72 7.80 -1.62 16.71
C ALA A 72 7.44 -2.32 15.39
N SER A 73 6.46 -3.23 15.42
CA SER A 73 5.99 -3.94 14.22
C SER A 73 5.45 -3.01 13.13
N ILE A 74 4.73 -1.94 13.52
CA ILE A 74 4.22 -0.95 12.56
C ILE A 74 5.36 -0.15 11.94
N ILE A 75 6.33 0.28 12.75
CA ILE A 75 7.51 1.02 12.28
C ILE A 75 8.31 0.18 11.28
N GLU A 76 8.58 -1.08 11.62
CA GLU A 76 9.33 -1.97 10.72
C GLU A 76 8.58 -2.24 9.41
N ARG A 77 7.25 -2.42 9.47
CA ARG A 77 6.43 -2.54 8.26
C ARG A 77 6.49 -1.29 7.39
N GLN A 78 6.44 -0.10 7.99
CA GLN A 78 6.54 1.17 7.27
C GLN A 78 7.92 1.33 6.61
N LYS A 79 9.01 1.02 7.34
CA LYS A 79 10.37 1.04 6.80
C LYS A 79 10.51 0.07 5.62
N PHE A 80 10.02 -1.15 5.77
CA PHE A 80 10.05 -2.16 4.71
C PHE A 80 9.27 -1.72 3.46
N ALA A 81 8.05 -1.20 3.64
CA ALA A 81 7.24 -0.68 2.54
C ALA A 81 7.94 0.49 1.82
N LYS A 82 8.55 1.42 2.56
CA LYS A 82 9.35 2.52 1.98
C LYS A 82 10.52 2.00 1.15
N ARG A 83 11.30 1.05 1.68
CA ARG A 83 12.42 0.43 0.97
C ARG A 83 11.96 -0.25 -0.31
N LYS A 84 10.90 -1.05 -0.25
CA LYS A 84 10.33 -1.73 -1.41
C LYS A 84 9.86 -0.75 -2.49
N ASN A 85 9.20 0.34 -2.09
CA ASN A 85 8.75 1.37 -3.03
C ASN A 85 9.94 2.09 -3.66
N LYS A 86 11.01 2.37 -2.90
CA LYS A 86 12.24 2.99 -3.43
C LYS A 86 12.89 2.12 -4.50
N VAL A 87 13.08 0.83 -4.22
CA VAL A 87 13.64 -0.13 -5.19
C VAL A 87 12.77 -0.22 -6.45
N LYS A 88 11.44 -0.22 -6.28
CA LYS A 88 10.51 -0.24 -7.42
C LYS A 88 10.64 1.02 -8.28
N GLU A 89 10.81 2.18 -7.66
CA GLU A 89 10.98 3.44 -8.38
C GLU A 89 12.34 3.51 -9.07
N GLU A 90 13.43 3.12 -8.40
CA GLU A 90 14.77 3.02 -8.98
C GLU A 90 14.77 2.08 -10.19
N LYS A 91 14.10 0.93 -10.11
CA LYS A 91 13.93 0.01 -11.24
C LYS A 91 13.17 0.67 -12.39
N ARG A 92 12.06 1.37 -12.11
CA ARG A 92 11.25 2.05 -13.13
C ARG A 92 12.05 3.17 -13.83
N LEU A 93 12.86 3.91 -13.07
CA LEU A 93 13.73 4.95 -13.60
C LEU A 93 14.83 4.38 -14.49
N LEU A 94 15.45 3.26 -14.07
CA LEU A 94 16.47 2.59 -14.87
C LEU A 94 15.89 2.00 -16.17
N GLU A 95 14.72 1.38 -16.10
CA GLU A 95 14.00 0.86 -17.26
C GLU A 95 13.70 1.99 -18.27
N LYS A 96 13.21 3.13 -17.79
CA LYS A 96 12.99 4.30 -18.63
C LYS A 96 14.31 4.84 -19.24
N TYR A 97 15.38 4.94 -18.45
CA TYR A 97 16.68 5.40 -18.93
C TYR A 97 17.22 4.50 -20.05
N LEU A 98 17.10 3.18 -19.88
CA LEU A 98 17.54 2.21 -20.90
C LEU A 98 16.68 2.27 -22.16
N GLU A 99 15.38 2.55 -22.04
CA GLU A 99 14.49 2.76 -23.19
C GLU A 99 14.89 4.02 -23.96
N ASP A 100 15.10 5.14 -23.26
CA ASP A 100 15.54 6.41 -23.86
C ASP A 100 16.94 6.27 -24.52
N GLU A 101 17.87 5.52 -23.93
CA GLU A 101 19.22 5.28 -24.47
C GLU A 101 19.20 4.33 -25.68
N CYS A 102 18.39 3.27 -25.66
CA CYS A 102 18.23 2.36 -26.80
C CYS A 102 17.63 3.06 -28.02
N ASP A 103 16.67 3.97 -27.84
CA ASP A 103 16.09 4.77 -28.93
C ASP A 103 17.16 5.65 -29.62
N TYR A 104 18.09 6.22 -28.85
CA TYR A 104 19.18 7.04 -29.39
C TYR A 104 20.12 6.24 -30.33
N TYR A 105 20.56 5.06 -29.88
CA TYR A 105 21.42 4.18 -30.71
C TYR A 105 20.69 3.61 -31.93
N ILE A 106 19.37 3.37 -31.84
CA ILE A 106 18.56 2.92 -32.98
C ILE A 106 18.49 4.02 -34.05
N THR A 107 18.30 5.29 -33.65
CA THR A 107 18.28 6.42 -34.61
C THR A 107 19.63 6.64 -35.27
N GLU A 108 20.73 6.54 -34.52
CA GLU A 108 22.08 6.72 -35.05
C GLU A 108 22.47 5.61 -36.04
N TYR A 109 22.06 4.35 -35.79
CA TYR A 109 22.32 3.23 -36.73
C TYR A 109 21.44 3.27 -38.00
N LEU A 110 20.17 3.66 -37.89
CA LEU A 110 19.26 3.78 -39.04
C LEU A 110 19.62 4.95 -39.96
N ASP A 111 20.20 6.02 -39.40
CA ASP A 111 20.71 7.15 -40.21
C ASP A 111 22.00 6.78 -40.95
N ILE A 112 22.81 5.85 -40.44
CA ILE A 112 24.02 5.34 -41.11
C ILE A 112 23.68 4.36 -42.26
N GLU A 113 22.67 3.50 -42.10
CA GLU A 113 22.27 2.53 -43.15
C GLU A 113 21.51 3.16 -44.34
N LEU A 114 21.08 4.42 -44.25
CA LEU A 114 20.49 5.18 -45.36
C LEU A 114 21.52 5.95 -46.20
N GLU A 115 22.80 5.94 -45.81
CA GLU A 115 23.88 6.68 -46.50
C GLU A 115 24.81 5.76 -47.33
N GLU A 116 24.61 4.43 -47.31
CA GLU A 116 25.41 3.45 -48.09
C GLU A 116 24.71 2.85 -49.33
N ASP A 117 23.57 3.38 -49.77
CA ASP A 117 22.83 2.87 -50.95
C ASP A 117 22.94 3.78 -52.20
N CYS A 118 24.06 4.51 -52.33
CA CYS A 118 24.40 5.26 -53.56
C CYS A 118 25.75 4.84 -54.16
N TRP A 119 25.94 3.54 -54.38
CA TRP A 119 26.90 3.11 -55.41
C TRP A 119 26.15 3.02 -56.73
N ASP A 120 26.17 4.13 -57.48
CA ASP A 120 25.78 4.17 -58.89
C ASP A 120 26.61 3.12 -59.66
N ASP A 121 25.95 2.03 -60.05
CA ASP A 121 26.43 1.07 -61.05
C ASP A 121 26.52 1.78 -62.43
N GLU A 122 27.57 2.56 -62.67
CA GLU A 122 28.04 2.85 -64.02
C GLU A 122 29.03 1.76 -64.45
N ILE A 123 28.48 0.64 -64.94
CA ILE A 123 29.26 -0.33 -65.74
C ILE A 123 29.39 0.24 -67.16
N PRO A 124 30.60 0.61 -67.64
CA PRO A 124 30.76 1.13 -68.99
C PRO A 124 30.58 0.03 -70.04
N PHE A 125 29.96 0.41 -71.16
CA PHE A 125 29.67 -0.40 -72.35
C PHE A 125 30.92 -1.00 -73.03
#